data_AF-A0A940Q9L3-F1
#
_entry.id   AF-A0A940Q9L3-F1
#
_cell.length_a   1.000
_cell.length_b   1.000
_cell.length_c   1.000
_cell.angle_alpha   90.00
_cell.angle_beta   90.00
_cell.angle_gamma   90.00
#
_symmetry.space_group_name_H-M   'P 1'
#
loop_
_entity.id
_entity.type
_entity.pdbx_description
1 polymer ?
#
loop_
_entity_poly.entity_id
_entity_poly.type
_entity_poly.pdbx_seq_one_letter_code
_entity_poly.pdbx_strand_id
1 'polypeptide(L)'
;MFTQKQKEYFRNATHRWNIKEGATRSGKTHMDYYVIPKRIRRVAGKEGLIVLLGNTKGTLTRNIIDPLQSMYGTRLVSSIRSDNTADLFGEKCYCLGADKVSQVDRLRGSSISYCYGDEVVTWN
;
A
#
# COMPACT_ATOMS: atom_id res chain seq x y z
N MET A 1 4.30 -7.48 19.25
CA MET A 1 5.76 -7.68 19.07
C MET A 1 5.99 -8.40 17.75
N PHE A 2 6.94 -7.98 16.91
CA PHE A 2 7.22 -8.65 15.63
C PHE A 2 8.03 -9.94 15.78
N THR A 3 7.73 -10.93 14.94
CA THR A 3 8.51 -12.17 14.80
C THR A 3 9.87 -11.90 14.16
N GLN A 4 10.79 -12.87 14.21
CA GLN A 4 12.09 -12.76 13.58
C GLN A 4 12.00 -12.57 12.06
N LYS A 5 11.17 -13.35 11.37
CA LYS A 5 10.92 -13.20 9.92
C LYS A 5 10.36 -11.83 9.56
N GLN A 6 9.44 -11.31 10.39
CA GLN A 6 8.88 -9.97 10.23
C GLN A 6 9.96 -8.88 10.35
N LYS A 7 10.84 -8.98 11.35
CA LYS A 7 11.97 -8.06 11.53
C LYS A 7 12.97 -8.14 10.37
N GLU A 8 13.26 -9.35 9.90
CA GLU A 8 14.15 -9.59 8.78
C GLU A 8 13.60 -8.94 7.50
N TYR A 9 12.33 -9.19 7.17
CA TYR A 9 11.67 -8.54 6.02
C TYR A 9 11.73 -7.01 6.13
N PHE A 10 11.39 -6.46 7.30
CA PHE A 10 11.39 -5.01 7.50
C PHE A 10 12.76 -4.36 7.26
N ARG A 11 13.85 -5.08 7.53
CA ARG A 11 15.24 -4.61 7.32
C ARG A 11 15.72 -4.84 5.90
N ASN A 12 15.46 -6.02 5.33
CA ASN A 12 16.16 -6.54 4.16
C ASN A 12 15.33 -6.56 2.87
N ALA A 13 14.04 -6.21 2.92
CA ALA A 13 13.19 -6.13 1.72
C ALA A 13 13.54 -4.93 0.82
N THR A 14 14.79 -4.76 0.42
CA THR A 14 15.30 -3.58 -0.30
C THR A 14 15.31 -3.73 -1.82
N HIS A 15 14.88 -4.88 -2.34
CA HIS A 15 14.85 -5.17 -3.77
C HIS A 15 13.76 -4.35 -4.49
N ARG A 16 13.79 -4.33 -5.83
CA ARG A 16 12.75 -3.67 -6.64
C ARG A 16 11.38 -4.29 -6.39
N TRP A 17 11.32 -5.62 -6.35
CA TRP A 17 10.12 -6.40 -6.04
C TRP A 17 10.36 -7.14 -4.73
N ASN A 18 9.44 -7.01 -3.80
CA ASN A 18 9.48 -7.75 -2.54
C ASN A 18 8.12 -8.39 -2.34
N ILE A 19 8.09 -9.71 -2.23
CA ILE A 19 6.87 -10.49 -2.14
C ILE A 19 6.77 -11.09 -0.74
N LYS A 20 5.56 -11.07 -0.18
CA LYS A 20 5.23 -11.78 1.06
C LYS A 20 4.12 -12.75 0.76
N GLU A 21 4.42 -14.04 0.94
CA GLU A 21 3.46 -15.12 0.81
C GLU A 21 3.26 -15.86 2.13
N GLY A 22 2.23 -16.70 2.19
CA GLY A 22 1.93 -17.58 3.33
C GLY A 22 0.45 -17.60 3.69
N ALA A 23 0.09 -18.33 4.75
CA ALA A 23 -1.30 -18.51 5.17
C ALA A 23 -2.06 -17.22 5.54
N THR A 24 -3.38 -17.23 5.38
CA THR A 24 -4.25 -16.15 5.87
C THR A 24 -4.05 -15.96 7.38
N ARG A 25 -4.10 -14.71 7.86
CA ARG A 25 -3.86 -14.34 9.28
C ARG A 25 -2.46 -14.61 9.81
N SER A 26 -1.46 -14.87 8.95
CA SER A 26 -0.06 -15.04 9.37
C SER A 26 0.66 -13.71 9.74
N GLY A 27 -0.09 -12.63 9.98
CA GLY A 27 0.47 -11.32 10.36
C GLY A 27 1.20 -10.56 9.25
N LYS A 28 0.99 -10.91 7.96
CA LYS A 28 1.60 -10.20 6.82
C LYS A 28 1.12 -8.76 6.72
N THR A 29 -0.20 -8.55 6.71
CA THR A 29 -0.85 -7.23 6.64
C THR A 29 -0.49 -6.37 7.86
N HIS A 30 -0.35 -6.98 9.03
CA HIS A 30 0.08 -6.25 10.22
C HIS A 30 1.48 -5.60 10.05
N MET A 31 2.39 -6.24 9.31
CA MET A 31 3.68 -5.64 8.96
C MET A 31 3.54 -4.51 7.94
N ASP A 32 2.55 -4.57 7.04
CA ASP A 32 2.32 -3.52 6.04
C ASP A 32 2.01 -2.17 6.67
N TYR A 33 1.36 -2.16 7.83
CA TYR A 33 1.10 -0.93 8.58
C TYR A 33 2.37 -0.16 8.98
N TYR A 34 3.54 -0.80 8.92
CA TYR A 34 4.83 -0.17 9.21
C TYR A 34 5.69 -0.03 7.95
N VAL A 35 5.55 -0.96 7.00
CA VAL A 35 6.29 -0.91 5.73
C VAL A 35 5.76 0.20 4.82
N ILE A 36 4.45 0.35 4.70
CA ILE A 36 3.81 1.38 3.86
C ILE A 36 4.30 2.80 4.25
N PRO A 37 4.18 3.26 5.51
CA PRO A 37 4.70 4.57 5.90
C PRO A 37 6.20 4.72 5.64
N LYS A 38 7.00 3.70 5.97
CA LYS A 38 8.45 3.70 5.73
C LYS A 38 8.78 3.88 4.25
N ARG A 39 8.03 3.24 3.35
CA ARG A 39 8.25 3.32 1.90
C ARG A 39 7.81 4.65 1.32
N ILE A 40 6.64 5.13 1.72
CA ILE A 40 6.13 6.45 1.32
C ILE A 40 7.13 7.53 1.72
N ARG A 41 7.59 7.54 2.98
CA ARG A 41 8.60 8.50 3.46
C ARG A 41 9.94 8.41 2.71
N ARG A 42 10.33 7.23 2.23
CA ARG A 42 11.58 7.04 1.47
C ARG A 42 11.51 7.66 0.06
N VAL A 43 10.32 7.81 -0.49
CA VAL A 43 10.08 8.40 -1.82
C VAL A 43 9.48 9.80 -1.75
N ALA A 44 9.38 10.38 -0.54
CA ALA A 44 8.82 11.71 -0.37
C ALA A 44 9.58 12.77 -1.19
N GLY A 45 8.83 13.62 -1.88
CA GLY A 45 9.36 14.65 -2.79
C GLY A 45 10.09 14.12 -4.04
N LYS A 46 10.06 12.82 -4.32
CA LYS A 46 10.62 12.24 -5.56
C LYS A 46 9.56 12.17 -6.65
N GLU A 47 10.01 12.23 -7.89
CA GLU A 47 9.13 12.04 -9.06
C GLU A 47 8.57 10.62 -9.10
N GLY A 48 7.33 10.51 -9.62
CA GLY A 48 6.63 9.25 -9.83
C GLY A 48 5.52 8.98 -8.82
N LEU A 49 4.49 8.28 -9.27
CA LEU A 49 3.28 8.00 -8.51
C LEU A 49 3.53 7.02 -7.37
N ILE A 50 2.81 7.22 -6.28
CA ILE A 50 2.64 6.23 -5.23
C ILE A 50 1.31 5.51 -5.44
N VAL A 51 1.33 4.18 -5.53
CA VAL A 51 0.16 3.37 -5.83
C VAL A 51 -0.06 2.32 -4.75
N LEU A 52 -1.28 2.24 -4.24
CA LEU A 52 -1.81 1.20 -3.36
C LEU A 52 -2.90 0.44 -4.13
N LEU A 53 -2.65 -0.84 -4.38
CA LEU A 53 -3.56 -1.73 -5.07
C LEU A 53 -4.13 -2.75 -4.09
N GLY A 54 -5.43 -2.98 -4.16
CA GLY A 54 -6.09 -4.13 -3.52
C GLY A 54 -7.11 -4.71 -4.48
N ASN A 55 -7.75 -5.83 -4.12
CA ASN A 55 -8.76 -6.44 -4.99
C ASN A 55 -9.84 -5.43 -5.39
N THR A 56 -10.44 -4.75 -4.41
CA THR A 56 -11.36 -3.63 -4.62
C THR A 56 -10.96 -2.44 -3.76
N LYS A 57 -11.39 -1.23 -4.13
CA LYS A 57 -11.23 -0.03 -3.29
C LYS A 57 -11.78 -0.22 -1.87
N GLY A 58 -12.93 -0.88 -1.74
CA GLY A 58 -13.53 -1.16 -0.42
C GLY A 58 -12.72 -2.12 0.44
N THR A 59 -12.08 -3.11 -0.19
CA THR A 59 -11.17 -4.03 0.51
C THR A 59 -9.91 -3.29 0.95
N LEU A 60 -9.34 -2.45 0.09
CA LEU A 60 -8.18 -1.63 0.42
C LEU A 60 -8.48 -0.65 1.58
N THR A 61 -9.68 -0.05 1.60
CA THR A 61 -10.12 0.79 2.73
C THR A 61 -10.09 0.01 4.04
N ARG A 62 -10.80 -1.13 4.11
CA ARG A 62 -10.93 -1.92 5.35
C ARG A 62 -9.62 -2.55 5.82
N ASN A 63 -8.79 -3.02 4.89
CA ASN A 63 -7.59 -3.78 5.22
C ASN A 63 -6.37 -2.89 5.46
N ILE A 64 -6.32 -1.70 4.86
CA ILE A 64 -5.12 -0.85 4.87
C ILE A 64 -5.42 0.55 5.40
N ILE A 65 -6.38 1.27 4.83
CA ILE A 65 -6.62 2.67 5.19
C ILE A 65 -7.16 2.80 6.61
N ASP A 66 -8.23 2.08 6.97
CA ASP A 66 -8.85 2.19 8.29
C ASP A 66 -7.86 1.79 9.41
N PRO A 67 -7.06 0.70 9.28
CA PRO A 67 -6.02 0.38 10.26
C PRO A 67 -4.91 1.44 10.33
N LEU A 68 -4.47 1.99 9.19
CA LEU A 68 -3.47 3.06 9.19
C LEU A 68 -4.02 4.33 9.85
N GLN A 69 -5.30 4.68 9.64
CA GLN A 69 -5.97 5.79 10.33
C GLN A 69 -6.04 5.55 11.84
N SER A 70 -6.39 4.34 12.26
CA SER A 70 -6.44 3.97 13.67
C SER A 70 -5.07 4.08 14.34
N MET A 71 -3.99 3.71 13.65
CA MET A 71 -2.62 3.72 14.20
C MET A 71 -1.93 5.09 14.14
N TYR A 72 -2.12 5.84 13.05
CA TYR A 72 -1.36 7.07 12.78
C TYR A 72 -2.21 8.35 12.77
N GLY A 73 -3.53 8.21 12.87
CA GLY A 73 -4.48 9.31 12.87
C GLY A 73 -4.84 9.80 11.47
N THR A 74 -6.05 10.36 11.36
CA THR A 74 -6.61 10.88 10.10
C THR A 74 -5.85 12.09 9.53
N ARG A 75 -5.08 12.79 10.35
CA ARG A 75 -4.18 13.87 9.91
C ARG A 75 -3.05 13.38 9.01
N LEU A 76 -2.58 12.15 9.23
CA LEU A 76 -1.52 11.54 8.42
C LEU A 76 -2.06 10.59 7.35
N VAL A 77 -3.31 10.18 7.45
CA VAL A 77 -3.92 9.16 6.61
C VAL A 77 -5.34 9.61 6.27
N SER A 78 -5.54 10.21 5.10
CA SER A 78 -6.90 10.60 4.67
C SER A 78 -7.71 9.38 4.22
N SER A 79 -9.03 9.51 4.23
CA SER A 79 -9.91 8.56 3.54
C SER A 79 -9.68 8.62 2.03
N ILE A 80 -9.99 7.53 1.32
CA ILE A 80 -9.90 7.51 -0.15
C ILE A 80 -11.03 8.36 -0.75
N ARG A 81 -10.65 9.39 -1.50
CA ARG A 81 -11.56 10.33 -2.16
C ARG A 81 -12.23 9.72 -3.39
N SER A 82 -13.17 10.46 -3.99
CA SER A 82 -13.88 10.04 -5.21
C SER A 82 -12.95 9.88 -6.42
N ASP A 83 -11.86 10.64 -6.49
CA ASP A 83 -10.83 10.55 -7.53
C ASP A 83 -9.86 9.37 -7.34
N ASN A 84 -10.14 8.48 -6.39
CA ASN A 84 -9.32 7.33 -6.00
C ASN A 84 -7.95 7.71 -5.44
N THR A 85 -7.85 8.85 -4.75
CA THR A 85 -6.62 9.27 -4.09
C THR A 85 -6.79 9.43 -2.58
N ALA A 86 -5.69 9.29 -1.84
CA ALA A 86 -5.61 9.57 -0.42
C ALA A 86 -4.27 10.24 -0.09
N ASP A 87 -4.26 11.14 0.88
CA ASP A 87 -3.02 11.75 1.38
C ASP A 87 -2.50 10.89 2.51
N LEU A 88 -1.33 10.28 2.29
CA LEU A 88 -0.69 9.39 3.23
C LEU A 88 0.70 9.91 3.55
N PHE A 89 0.93 10.22 4.82
CA PHE A 89 2.22 10.66 5.35
C PHE A 89 2.83 11.85 4.58
N GLY A 90 1.98 12.76 4.09
CA GLY A 90 2.38 13.96 3.35
C GLY A 90 2.47 13.78 1.83
N GLU A 91 2.19 12.59 1.30
CA GLU A 91 2.25 12.30 -0.13
C GLU A 91 0.89 11.89 -0.68
N LYS A 92 0.59 12.31 -1.92
CA LYS A 92 -0.63 11.90 -2.63
C LYS A 92 -0.44 10.47 -3.16
N CYS A 93 -1.31 9.57 -2.72
CA CYS A 93 -1.30 8.15 -3.10
C CYS A 93 -2.55 7.81 -3.92
N TYR A 94 -2.36 7.03 -4.99
CA TYR A 94 -3.44 6.46 -5.79
C TYR A 94 -3.87 5.13 -5.18
N CYS A 95 -5.15 4.99 -4.85
CA CYS A 95 -5.71 3.83 -4.18
C CYS A 95 -6.74 3.17 -5.10
N LEU A 96 -6.33 2.10 -5.79
CA LEU A 96 -7.12 1.50 -6.87
C LEU A 96 -7.52 0.06 -6.56
N GLY A 97 -8.70 -0.32 -7.03
CA GLY A 97 -9.13 -1.72 -7.12
C GLY A 97 -8.57 -2.34 -8.39
N ALA A 98 -7.92 -3.49 -8.25
CA ALA A 98 -7.38 -4.25 -9.38
C ALA A 98 -8.47 -5.03 -10.14
N ASP A 99 -9.67 -5.18 -9.55
CA ASP A 99 -10.88 -5.75 -10.18
C ASP A 99 -11.37 -4.99 -11.43
N LYS A 100 -10.82 -3.80 -11.68
CA LYS A 100 -11.19 -2.95 -12.80
C LYS A 100 -9.94 -2.57 -13.58
N VAL A 101 -9.66 -3.33 -14.64
CA VAL A 101 -8.55 -3.08 -15.59
C VAL A 101 -8.51 -1.62 -16.03
N SER A 102 -9.67 -0.99 -16.29
CA SER A 102 -9.75 0.43 -16.70
C SER A 102 -9.22 1.43 -15.66
N GLN A 103 -9.20 1.08 -14.38
CA GLN A 103 -8.57 1.90 -13.33
C GLN A 103 -7.05 1.74 -13.33
N VAL A 104 -6.57 0.52 -13.54
CA VAL A 104 -5.13 0.21 -13.65
C VAL A 104 -4.55 0.80 -14.92
N ASP A 105 -5.30 0.83 -16.02
CA ASP A 105 -4.87 1.43 -17.29
C ASP A 105 -4.55 2.92 -17.16
N ARG A 106 -5.13 3.64 -16.20
CA ARG A 106 -4.80 5.04 -15.90
C ARG A 106 -3.37 5.23 -15.38
N LEU A 107 -2.76 4.17 -14.87
CA LEU A 107 -1.36 4.18 -14.45
C LEU A 107 -0.39 3.95 -15.62
N ARG A 108 -0.88 3.47 -16.78
CA ARG A 108 -0.01 3.25 -17.95
C ARG A 108 0.58 4.57 -18.41
N GLY A 109 1.88 4.55 -18.72
CA GLY A 109 2.64 5.75 -19.12
C GLY A 109 3.10 6.64 -17.97
N SER A 110 2.71 6.34 -16.72
CA SER A 110 3.21 7.06 -15.54
C SER A 110 4.47 6.39 -14.96
N SER A 111 5.42 7.20 -14.49
CA SER A 111 6.50 6.71 -13.63
C SER A 111 5.93 6.37 -12.25
N ILE A 112 6.33 5.24 -11.66
CA ILE A 112 5.88 4.79 -10.34
C ILE A 112 7.09 4.77 -9.41
N SER A 113 7.05 5.57 -8.33
CA SER A 113 8.10 5.64 -7.31
C SER A 113 7.92 4.56 -6.24
N TYR A 114 6.67 4.19 -5.95
CA TYR A 114 6.33 3.11 -5.03
C TYR A 114 4.99 2.45 -5.40
N CYS A 115 4.95 1.12 -5.36
CA CYS A 115 3.73 0.33 -5.53
C CYS A 115 3.61 -0.68 -4.38
N TYR A 116 2.40 -0.78 -3.83
CA TYR A 116 2.00 -1.80 -2.87
C TYR A 116 0.79 -2.55 -3.43
N GLY A 117 0.78 -3.87 -3.27
CA GLY A 117 -0.35 -4.72 -3.65
C GLY A 117 -0.78 -5.62 -2.49
N ASP A 118 -2.05 -5.50 -2.09
CA ASP A 118 -2.70 -6.43 -1.17
C ASP A 118 -3.41 -7.54 -1.95
N GLU A 119 -3.27 -8.77 -1.47
CA GLU A 119 -3.94 -9.96 -2.04
C GLU A 119 -3.77 -10.10 -3.57
N VAL A 120 -2.57 -9.88 -4.09
CA VAL A 120 -2.25 -9.83 -5.55
C VAL A 120 -2.79 -11.03 -6.34
N VAL A 121 -2.85 -12.20 -5.71
CA VAL A 121 -3.37 -13.45 -6.33
C VAL A 121 -4.88 -13.44 -6.59
N THR A 122 -5.61 -12.44 -6.08
CA THR A 122 -7.06 -12.30 -6.24
C THR A 122 -7.47 -11.31 -7.33
N TRP A 123 -6.49 -10.63 -7.94
CA TRP A 123 -6.74 -9.60 -8.95
C TRP A 123 -7.16 -10.26 -10.28
N ASN A 124 -8.11 -9.64 -10.98
CA ASN A 124 -8.65 -10.12 -12.25
C ASN A 124 -8.81 -8.97 -13.26
#